data_AF-A0A7M3MSS4-F1
#
_entry.id   AF-A0A7M3MSS4-F1
#
_cell.length_a   1.000
_cell.length_b   1.000
_cell.length_c   1.000
_cell.angle_alpha   90.00
_cell.angle_beta   90.00
_cell.angle_gamma   90.00
#
_symmetry.space_group_name_H-M   'P 1'
#
loop_
_entity.id
_entity.type
_entity.pdbx_description
1 polymer ?
#
loop_
_entity_poly.entity_id
_entity_poly.type
_entity_poly.pdbx_seq_one_letter_code
_entity_poly.pdbx_strand_id
1 'polypeptide(L)'
;MATSETTGTEHARDTRPALPPPRPTGVKAALSRLPLVQRETIPPELDDLAAAIRESSRAEVREVVRAYRYAQAMHEGQKRQSGEDYITHPVAVAAELARLGLGTPTLVAALLHDTVEDTPATLKDVKEGFGDEVAHLVDGVTKLDRIQVESKQQQQAETLRKMIVAMAKDIRVLVIKLADRVHNMETIGYTPREKQKRIAQETLDIYAPLAHRLGMQNFKLRLEDLGFQTLHPKRYEEIVAMVEERNPERERELEQVVAAIHEQLKELKIRGEVTGRPKHYYSIYEKMVLRGKEF
;
A
#
# COMPACT_ATOMS: atom_id res chain seq x y z
N MET A 1 -22.00 49.00 41.97
CA MET A 1 -21.07 47.86 41.84
C MET A 1 -21.40 47.14 40.54
N ALA A 2 -20.68 47.48 39.47
CA ALA A 2 -20.83 46.85 38.16
C ALA A 2 -19.61 45.93 37.98
N THR A 3 -19.84 44.63 37.91
CA THR A 3 -18.80 43.63 37.64
C THR A 3 -18.73 43.41 36.14
N SER A 4 -17.60 43.84 35.58
CA SER A 4 -17.15 43.67 34.21
C SER A 4 -16.89 42.20 33.87
N GLU A 5 -17.54 41.73 32.80
CA GLU A 5 -17.20 40.49 32.09
C GLU A 5 -15.97 40.72 31.22
N THR A 6 -14.86 40.07 31.56
CA THR A 6 -13.69 39.93 30.68
C THR A 6 -13.84 38.64 29.88
N THR A 7 -14.26 38.77 28.63
CA THR A 7 -14.21 37.69 27.63
C THR A 7 -12.78 37.57 27.10
N GLY A 8 -12.00 36.68 27.72
CA GLY A 8 -10.71 36.24 27.17
C GLY A 8 -10.94 35.29 26.02
N THR A 9 -10.68 35.73 24.79
CA THR A 9 -10.58 34.84 23.63
C THR A 9 -9.24 34.12 23.69
N GLU A 10 -9.20 32.92 24.29
CA GLU A 10 -8.06 32.02 24.17
C GLU A 10 -7.92 31.59 22.70
N HIS A 11 -6.93 32.17 22.00
CA HIS A 11 -6.40 31.58 20.79
C HIS A 11 -5.79 30.22 21.16
N ALA A 12 -6.46 29.13 20.78
CA ALA A 12 -5.88 27.80 20.79
C ALA A 12 -4.55 27.86 20.03
N ARG A 13 -3.44 27.58 20.74
CA ARG A 13 -2.12 27.49 20.13
C ARG A 13 -2.18 26.41 19.07
N ASP A 14 -1.84 26.76 17.83
CA ASP A 14 -1.74 25.83 16.74
C ASP A 14 -0.63 24.80 17.07
N THR A 15 -1.02 23.61 17.51
CA THR A 15 -0.11 22.53 17.94
C THR A 15 0.41 21.69 16.78
N ARG A 16 0.20 22.12 15.53
CA ARG A 16 0.64 21.38 14.34
C ARG A 16 2.17 21.43 14.19
N PRO A 17 2.82 20.31 13.82
CA PRO A 17 4.22 20.30 13.42
C PRO A 17 4.48 21.32 12.33
N ALA A 18 5.62 22.03 12.41
CA ALA A 18 6.02 22.96 11.36
C ALA A 18 6.14 22.22 10.01
N LEU A 19 5.60 22.84 8.96
CA LEU A 19 5.77 22.33 7.60
C LEU A 19 7.25 22.19 7.26
N PRO A 20 7.67 21.08 6.62
CA PRO A 20 9.04 20.96 6.15
C PRO A 20 9.32 22.07 5.14
N PRO A 21 10.52 22.68 5.15
CA PRO A 21 10.84 23.77 4.23
C PRO A 21 10.63 23.32 2.77
N PRO A 22 10.14 24.21 1.89
CA PRO A 22 9.94 23.90 0.48
C PRO A 22 11.29 23.59 -0.19
N ARG A 23 11.24 22.88 -1.32
CA ARG A 23 12.46 22.51 -2.07
C ARG A 23 13.34 23.73 -2.29
N PRO A 24 14.65 23.68 -1.96
CA PRO A 24 15.54 24.76 -2.29
C PRO A 24 15.59 24.92 -3.82
N THR A 25 15.34 26.12 -4.33
CA THR A 25 15.43 26.46 -5.75
C THR A 25 16.73 27.20 -6.07
N GLY A 26 17.21 27.08 -7.31
CA GLY A 26 18.38 27.81 -7.79
C GLY A 26 19.69 27.45 -7.08
N VAL A 27 20.49 28.45 -6.70
CA VAL A 27 21.83 28.28 -6.12
C VAL A 27 21.82 27.43 -4.84
N LYS A 28 20.74 27.51 -4.03
CA LYS A 28 20.57 26.66 -2.83
C LYS A 28 20.42 25.16 -3.17
N ALA A 29 19.84 24.83 -4.33
CA ALA A 29 19.74 23.45 -4.83
C ALA A 29 21.09 22.90 -5.30
N ALA A 30 21.94 23.77 -5.88
CA ALA A 30 23.30 23.42 -6.26
C ALA A 30 24.20 23.24 -5.03
N LEU A 31 24.03 24.09 -4.01
CA LEU A 31 24.78 24.02 -2.76
C LEU A 31 24.40 22.77 -1.94
N SER A 32 23.15 22.33 -1.95
CA SER A 32 22.72 21.09 -1.27
C SER A 32 23.23 19.80 -1.94
N ARG A 33 23.87 19.91 -3.12
CA ARG A 33 24.57 18.82 -3.82
C ARG A 33 26.08 18.80 -3.54
N LEU A 34 26.63 19.80 -2.84
CA LEU A 34 28.02 19.78 -2.37
C LEU A 34 28.21 18.72 -1.27
N PRO A 35 29.34 18.00 -1.25
CA PRO A 35 29.58 16.92 -0.28
C PRO A 35 29.70 17.40 1.19
N LEU A 36 29.64 18.71 1.45
CA LEU A 36 29.71 19.32 2.78
C LEU A 36 28.35 19.65 3.41
N VAL A 37 27.23 19.51 2.69
CA VAL A 37 25.90 19.67 3.30
C VAL A 37 25.49 18.32 3.88
N GLN A 38 25.30 18.30 5.21
CA GLN A 38 24.93 17.15 6.06
C GLN A 38 24.37 15.97 5.26
N ARG A 39 25.05 14.82 5.31
CA ARG A 39 24.43 13.54 4.98
C ARG A 39 23.21 13.42 5.88
N GLU A 40 22.03 13.75 5.36
CA GLU A 40 20.78 13.44 6.04
C GLU A 40 20.81 11.94 6.32
N THR A 41 20.89 11.60 7.60
CA THR A 41 20.86 10.22 8.04
C THR A 41 19.46 9.69 7.72
N ILE A 42 19.42 8.64 6.90
CA ILE A 42 18.20 7.90 6.62
C ILE A 42 17.81 7.22 7.93
N PRO A 43 16.59 7.45 8.46
CA PRO A 43 16.10 6.72 9.62
C PRO A 43 16.14 5.22 9.35
N PRO A 44 16.54 4.37 10.32
CA PRO A 44 16.64 2.92 10.12
C PRO A 44 15.32 2.29 9.70
N GLU A 45 14.18 2.87 10.11
CA GLU A 45 12.84 2.46 9.69
C GLU A 45 12.62 2.57 8.18
N LEU A 46 13.42 3.37 7.48
CA LEU A 46 13.37 3.55 6.04
C LEU A 46 14.39 2.70 5.28
N ASP A 47 15.18 1.84 5.93
CA ASP A 47 16.23 1.08 5.25
C ASP A 47 15.69 0.22 4.10
N ASP A 48 14.59 -0.48 4.34
CA ASP A 48 13.90 -1.29 3.32
C ASP A 48 13.34 -0.43 2.18
N LEU A 49 12.74 0.72 2.51
CA LEU A 49 12.22 1.65 1.51
C LEU A 49 13.36 2.26 0.68
N ALA A 50 14.47 2.64 1.32
CA ALA A 50 15.64 3.18 0.64
C ALA A 50 16.32 2.13 -0.25
N ALA A 51 16.36 0.87 0.18
CA ALA A 51 16.82 -0.24 -0.65
C ALA A 51 15.92 -0.43 -1.88
N ALA A 52 14.60 -0.51 -1.68
CA ALA A 52 13.63 -0.64 -2.77
C ALA A 52 13.70 0.55 -3.76
N ILE A 53 13.91 1.77 -3.26
CA ILE A 53 14.09 2.95 -4.11
C ILE A 53 15.35 2.80 -4.97
N ARG A 54 16.48 2.38 -4.39
CA ARG A 54 17.74 2.21 -5.14
C ARG A 54 17.65 1.13 -6.22
N GLU A 55 16.89 0.08 -5.96
CA GLU A 55 16.76 -1.06 -6.87
C GLU A 55 15.79 -0.79 -8.02
N SER A 56 14.60 -0.27 -7.71
CA SER A 56 13.46 -0.33 -8.63
C SER A 56 12.87 1.02 -9.00
N SER A 57 13.15 2.09 -8.24
CA SER A 57 12.55 3.40 -8.45
C SER A 57 13.58 4.48 -8.82
N ARG A 58 13.11 5.55 -9.46
CA ARG A 58 13.88 6.79 -9.64
C ARG A 58 13.52 7.87 -8.62
N ALA A 59 12.94 7.47 -7.49
CA ALA A 59 12.51 8.41 -6.47
C ALA A 59 13.70 9.08 -5.75
N GLU A 60 13.56 10.38 -5.51
CA GLU A 60 14.46 11.17 -4.68
C GLU A 60 14.30 10.79 -3.20
N VAL A 61 15.27 10.04 -2.65
CA VAL A 61 15.27 9.59 -1.24
C VAL A 61 15.10 10.75 -0.25
N ARG A 62 15.70 11.92 -0.52
CA ARG A 62 15.56 13.10 0.35
C ARG A 62 14.12 13.56 0.52
N GLU A 63 13.33 13.53 -0.56
CA GLU A 63 11.92 13.93 -0.52
C GLU A 63 11.08 12.90 0.25
N VAL A 64 11.41 11.62 0.11
CA VAL A 64 10.78 10.53 0.86
C VAL A 64 11.09 10.65 2.36
N VAL A 65 12.34 10.95 2.73
CA VAL A 65 12.73 11.21 4.13
C VAL A 65 12.03 12.44 4.70
N ARG A 66 11.90 13.53 3.92
CA ARG A 66 11.13 14.72 4.32
C ARG A 66 9.67 14.38 4.61
N ALA A 67 9.03 13.60 3.73
CA ALA A 67 7.65 13.15 3.90
C ALA A 67 7.48 12.24 5.11
N TYR A 68 8.38 11.29 5.30
CA TYR A 68 8.40 10.41 6.47
C TYR A 68 8.46 11.18 7.78
N ARG A 69 9.37 12.16 7.91
CA ARG A 69 9.48 12.96 9.15
C ARG A 69 8.21 13.74 9.44
N TYR A 70 7.57 14.29 8.41
CA TYR A 70 6.29 14.97 8.57
C TYR A 70 5.18 14.01 9.00
N ALA A 71 5.05 12.86 8.34
CA ALA A 71 4.08 11.83 8.72
C ALA A 71 4.32 11.31 10.15
N GLN A 72 5.58 11.06 10.52
CA GLN A 72 5.97 10.62 11.86
C GLN A 72 5.56 11.64 12.93
N ALA A 73 5.79 12.93 12.68
CA ALA A 73 5.39 13.99 13.59
C ALA A 73 3.85 14.13 13.68
N MET A 74 3.12 13.98 12.57
CA MET A 74 1.67 14.05 12.56
C MET A 74 1.02 12.88 13.31
N HIS A 75 1.63 11.70 13.22
CA HIS A 75 1.17 10.47 13.88
C HIS A 75 1.87 10.24 15.23
N GLU A 76 2.52 11.25 15.82
CA GLU A 76 3.20 11.11 17.10
C GLU A 76 2.22 10.72 18.21
N GLY A 77 2.56 9.66 18.97
CA GLY A 77 1.70 9.09 20.01
C GLY A 77 0.55 8.22 19.48
N GLN A 78 0.34 8.14 18.16
CA GLN A 78 -0.65 7.25 17.57
C GLN A 78 -0.10 5.82 17.43
N LYS A 79 -0.85 4.86 17.96
CA LYS A 79 -0.53 3.43 17.90
C LYS A 79 -1.48 2.68 16.99
N ARG A 80 -0.98 1.65 16.29
CA ARG A 80 -1.82 0.67 15.60
C ARG A 80 -2.50 -0.27 16.59
N GLN A 81 -3.49 -1.02 16.11
CA GLN A 81 -4.13 -2.07 16.90
C GLN A 81 -3.15 -3.19 17.31
N SER A 82 -2.03 -3.34 16.59
CA SER A 82 -0.91 -4.21 16.95
C SER A 82 -0.07 -3.70 18.14
N GLY A 83 -0.20 -2.41 18.50
CA GLY A 83 0.63 -1.75 19.51
C GLY A 83 1.89 -1.05 18.96
N GLU A 84 2.20 -1.24 17.67
CA GLU A 84 3.29 -0.55 16.98
C GLU A 84 2.97 0.93 16.70
N ASP A 85 3.99 1.72 16.41
CA ASP A 85 3.81 3.11 15.97
C ASP A 85 3.07 3.15 14.64
N TYR A 86 2.12 4.08 14.49
CA TYR A 86 1.27 4.15 13.30
C TYR A 86 2.08 4.28 11.99
N ILE A 87 3.24 4.91 12.06
CA ILE A 87 4.16 5.18 10.95
C ILE A 87 4.68 3.92 10.23
N THR A 88 4.69 2.76 10.88
CA THR A 88 5.13 1.49 10.25
C THR A 88 4.29 1.14 9.02
N HIS A 89 2.98 1.35 9.16
CA HIS A 89 1.98 1.63 8.13
C HIS A 89 2.48 2.29 6.84
N PRO A 90 2.45 3.63 6.79
CA PRO A 90 2.74 4.34 5.55
C PRO A 90 4.11 3.98 4.96
N VAL A 91 5.08 3.62 5.81
CA VAL A 91 6.40 3.15 5.37
C VAL A 91 6.33 1.83 4.60
N ALA A 92 5.60 0.83 5.11
CA ALA A 92 5.45 -0.46 4.44
C ALA A 92 4.71 -0.32 3.10
N VAL A 93 3.67 0.52 3.06
CA VAL A 93 2.93 0.84 1.82
C VAL A 93 3.86 1.52 0.81
N ALA A 94 4.64 2.51 1.23
CA ALA A 94 5.61 3.18 0.37
C ALA A 94 6.70 2.20 -0.14
N ALA A 95 7.15 1.25 0.69
CA ALA A 95 8.14 0.26 0.30
C ALA A 95 7.62 -0.67 -0.81
N GLU A 96 6.38 -1.14 -0.69
CA GLU A 96 5.72 -1.94 -1.74
C GLU A 96 5.62 -1.17 -3.06
N LEU A 97 5.21 0.11 -3.00
CA LEU A 97 5.12 0.97 -4.19
C LEU A 97 6.48 1.29 -4.80
N ALA A 98 7.54 1.38 -3.98
CA ALA A 98 8.90 1.56 -4.46
C ALA A 98 9.40 0.32 -5.22
N ARG A 99 9.06 -0.90 -4.77
CA ARG A 99 9.39 -2.15 -5.49
C ARG A 99 8.70 -2.24 -6.85
N LEU A 100 7.50 -1.66 -6.98
CA LEU A 100 6.82 -1.49 -8.27
C LEU A 100 7.43 -0.42 -9.18
N GLY A 101 8.45 0.30 -8.70
CA GLY A 101 9.16 1.34 -9.44
C GLY A 101 8.44 2.67 -9.53
N LEU A 102 7.48 2.95 -8.65
CA LEU A 102 6.77 4.23 -8.64
C LEU A 102 7.66 5.37 -8.14
N GLY A 103 7.50 6.54 -8.77
CA GLY A 103 8.34 7.72 -8.51
C GLY A 103 8.00 8.49 -7.24
N THR A 104 8.79 9.51 -6.95
CA THR A 104 8.70 10.34 -5.73
C THR A 104 7.29 10.80 -5.36
N PRO A 105 6.48 11.37 -6.28
CA PRO A 105 5.16 11.89 -5.89
C PRO A 105 4.26 10.81 -5.30
N THR A 106 4.32 9.59 -5.85
CA THR A 106 3.52 8.46 -5.38
C THR A 106 4.00 7.95 -4.02
N LEU A 107 5.31 7.84 -3.82
CA LEU A 107 5.87 7.37 -2.55
C LEU A 107 5.62 8.37 -1.42
N VAL A 108 5.75 9.67 -1.72
CA VAL A 108 5.41 10.74 -0.79
C VAL A 108 3.91 10.72 -0.49
N ALA A 109 3.05 10.59 -1.50
CA ALA A 109 1.61 10.48 -1.27
C ALA A 109 1.24 9.25 -0.41
N ALA A 110 1.90 8.11 -0.61
CA ALA A 110 1.71 6.93 0.21
C ALA A 110 2.13 7.13 1.68
N LEU A 111 3.23 7.85 1.93
CA LEU A 111 3.63 8.21 3.29
C LEU A 111 2.63 9.16 3.98
N LEU A 112 1.90 9.95 3.19
CA LEU A 112 1.01 11.00 3.68
C LEU A 112 -0.48 10.63 3.62
N HIS A 113 -0.85 9.48 3.06
CA HIS A 113 -2.24 9.21 2.69
C HIS A 113 -3.22 9.26 3.88
N ASP A 114 -2.81 8.74 5.03
CA ASP A 114 -3.62 8.77 6.26
C ASP A 114 -3.43 10.05 7.09
N THR A 115 -2.48 10.93 6.74
CA THR A 115 -2.24 12.15 7.53
C THR A 115 -3.42 13.10 7.46
N VAL A 116 -4.07 13.22 6.30
CA VAL A 116 -5.20 14.15 6.12
C VAL A 116 -6.49 13.61 6.73
N GLU A 117 -6.62 12.29 6.89
CA GLU A 117 -7.81 11.68 7.47
C GLU A 117 -7.73 11.55 9.00
N ASP A 118 -6.59 11.08 9.51
CA ASP A 118 -6.45 10.68 10.91
C ASP A 118 -5.82 11.77 11.79
N THR A 119 -5.33 12.87 11.21
CA THR A 119 -4.59 13.90 11.94
C THR A 119 -5.06 15.31 11.58
N PRO A 120 -4.64 16.35 12.31
CA PRO A 120 -5.00 17.74 12.00
C PRO A 120 -4.42 18.32 10.69
N ALA A 121 -3.67 17.53 9.91
CA ALA A 121 -3.10 17.99 8.64
C ALA A 121 -4.21 18.27 7.61
N THR A 122 -4.02 19.32 6.82
CA THR A 122 -4.94 19.69 5.75
C THR A 122 -4.33 19.46 4.37
N LEU A 123 -5.16 19.33 3.33
CA LEU A 123 -4.67 19.27 1.95
C LEU A 123 -3.87 20.53 1.55
N LYS A 124 -4.14 21.67 2.20
CA LYS A 124 -3.36 22.89 2.00
C LYS A 124 -1.94 22.72 2.53
N ASP A 125 -1.79 22.12 3.71
CA ASP A 125 -0.48 21.83 4.32
C ASP A 125 0.34 20.89 3.41
N VAL A 126 -0.29 19.83 2.89
CA VAL A 126 0.34 18.90 1.95
C VAL A 126 0.77 19.61 0.66
N LYS A 127 -0.10 20.48 0.11
CA LYS A 127 0.19 21.25 -1.10
C LYS A 127 1.38 22.20 -0.90
N GLU A 128 1.43 22.92 0.23
CA GLU A 128 2.50 23.86 0.53
C GLU A 128 3.84 23.15 0.81
N GLY A 129 3.82 21.99 1.49
CA GLY A 129 5.03 21.24 1.85
C GLY A 129 5.60 20.35 0.74
N PHE A 130 4.73 19.78 -0.11
CA PHE A 130 5.08 18.71 -1.06
C PHE A 130 4.61 18.93 -2.49
N GLY A 131 3.82 19.98 -2.75
CA GLY A 131 3.40 20.41 -4.07
C GLY A 131 2.05 19.86 -4.53
N ASP A 132 1.56 20.41 -5.64
CA ASP A 132 0.22 20.18 -6.18
C ASP A 132 -0.05 18.73 -6.56
N GLU A 133 0.96 18.04 -7.11
CA GLU A 133 0.83 16.66 -7.55
C GLU A 133 0.61 15.70 -6.37
N VAL A 134 1.39 15.85 -5.30
CA VAL A 134 1.23 15.03 -4.08
C VAL A 134 -0.12 15.31 -3.43
N ALA A 135 -0.52 16.59 -3.32
CA ALA A 135 -1.82 16.96 -2.77
C ALA A 135 -2.97 16.37 -3.58
N HIS A 136 -2.86 16.32 -4.91
CA HIS A 136 -3.85 15.68 -5.77
C HIS A 136 -3.97 14.18 -5.52
N LEU A 137 -2.84 13.48 -5.35
CA LEU A 137 -2.82 12.05 -5.06
C LEU A 137 -3.44 11.76 -3.69
N VAL A 138 -3.05 12.50 -2.64
CA VAL A 138 -3.59 12.33 -1.28
C VAL A 138 -5.09 12.61 -1.25
N ASP A 139 -5.55 13.71 -1.85
CA ASP A 139 -6.98 14.03 -2.00
C ASP A 139 -7.75 12.92 -2.74
N GLY A 140 -7.13 12.35 -3.78
CA GLY A 140 -7.68 11.22 -4.52
C GLY A 140 -7.89 10.00 -3.62
N VAL A 141 -6.89 9.63 -2.82
CA VAL A 141 -6.98 8.46 -1.91
C VAL A 141 -8.05 8.68 -0.85
N THR A 142 -8.04 9.85 -0.18
CA THR A 142 -9.03 10.22 0.83
C THR A 142 -10.47 10.22 0.30
N LYS A 143 -10.68 10.65 -0.95
CA LYS A 143 -12.00 10.62 -1.58
C LYS A 143 -12.48 9.20 -1.87
N LEU A 144 -11.57 8.28 -2.23
CA LEU A 144 -11.94 6.89 -2.47
C LEU A 144 -12.45 6.22 -1.19
N ASP A 145 -11.83 6.53 -0.04
CA ASP A 145 -12.26 6.02 1.26
C ASP A 145 -13.70 6.46 1.60
N ARG A 146 -14.04 7.72 1.33
CA ARG A 146 -15.41 8.24 1.52
C ARG A 146 -16.44 7.56 0.63
N ILE A 147 -16.14 7.38 -0.66
CA ILE A 147 -17.05 6.70 -1.62
C ILE A 147 -17.34 5.27 -1.16
N GLN A 148 -16.35 4.56 -0.61
CA GLN A 148 -16.55 3.20 -0.12
C GLN A 148 -17.48 3.15 1.08
N VAL A 149 -17.38 4.10 2.01
CA VAL A 149 -18.26 4.21 3.17
C VAL A 149 -19.72 4.39 2.75
N GLU A 150 -20.01 5.30 1.80
CA GLU A 150 -21.37 5.52 1.28
C GLU A 150 -21.91 4.28 0.57
N SER A 151 -21.05 3.59 -0.16
CA SER A 151 -21.43 2.44 -0.97
C SER A 151 -21.79 1.18 -0.19
N LYS A 152 -21.45 1.11 1.10
CA LYS A 152 -21.92 0.06 2.03
C LYS A 152 -23.45 -0.02 2.12
N GLN A 153 -24.17 0.98 1.60
CA GLN A 153 -25.64 1.03 1.56
C GLN A 153 -26.24 0.72 0.17
N GLN A 154 -25.44 0.49 -0.89
CA GLN A 154 -25.87 0.35 -2.29
C GLN A 154 -25.20 -0.83 -3.05
N GLN A 155 -25.68 -1.13 -4.27
CA GLN A 155 -25.23 -2.28 -5.08
C GLN A 155 -23.75 -2.19 -5.50
N GLN A 156 -22.99 -3.29 -5.35
CA GLN A 156 -21.55 -3.42 -5.65
C GLN A 156 -21.13 -2.89 -7.03
N ALA A 157 -22.00 -2.98 -8.04
CA ALA A 157 -21.73 -2.50 -9.39
C ALA A 157 -21.63 -0.97 -9.48
N GLU A 158 -22.40 -0.23 -8.66
CA GLU A 158 -22.34 1.23 -8.61
C GLU A 158 -21.08 1.72 -7.89
N THR A 159 -20.67 1.03 -6.81
CA THR A 159 -19.39 1.29 -6.11
C THR A 159 -18.23 1.19 -7.07
N LEU A 160 -18.17 0.10 -7.82
CA LEU A 160 -17.11 -0.15 -8.78
C LEU A 160 -17.07 0.93 -9.86
N ARG A 161 -18.23 1.37 -10.36
CA ARG A 161 -18.33 2.45 -11.35
C ARG A 161 -17.90 3.80 -10.78
N LYS A 162 -18.34 4.16 -9.56
CA LYS A 162 -17.95 5.40 -8.86
C LYS A 162 -16.45 5.43 -8.58
N MET A 163 -15.88 4.32 -8.13
CA MET A 163 -14.43 4.18 -7.95
C MET A 163 -13.68 4.38 -9.27
N ILE A 164 -14.08 3.69 -10.34
CA ILE A 164 -13.45 3.83 -11.67
C ILE A 164 -13.50 5.28 -12.18
N VAL A 165 -14.62 5.99 -11.97
CA VAL A 165 -14.76 7.40 -12.38
C VAL A 165 -13.88 8.33 -11.53
N ALA A 166 -13.81 8.11 -10.22
CA ALA A 166 -12.90 8.87 -9.34
C ALA A 166 -11.42 8.64 -9.71
N MET A 167 -11.08 7.42 -10.15
CA MET A 167 -9.75 7.01 -10.57
C MET A 167 -9.37 7.39 -12.01
N ALA A 168 -10.33 7.80 -12.85
CA ALA A 168 -10.09 8.10 -14.27
C ALA A 168 -9.10 9.26 -14.49
N LYS A 169 -8.84 10.06 -13.44
CA LYS A 169 -7.89 11.18 -13.50
C LYS A 169 -6.45 10.78 -13.21
N ASP A 170 -6.22 9.81 -12.32
CA ASP A 170 -4.87 9.33 -12.00
C ASP A 170 -4.89 7.90 -11.44
N ILE A 171 -4.31 6.98 -12.21
CA ILE A 171 -4.24 5.55 -11.86
C ILE A 171 -3.43 5.31 -10.57
N ARG A 172 -2.48 6.20 -10.25
CA ARG A 172 -1.58 6.05 -9.10
C ARG A 172 -2.34 6.05 -7.79
N VAL A 173 -3.48 6.76 -7.74
CA VAL A 173 -4.38 6.77 -6.58
C VAL A 173 -4.90 5.36 -6.28
N LEU A 174 -5.31 4.60 -7.30
CA LEU A 174 -5.75 3.22 -7.08
C LEU A 174 -4.58 2.32 -6.66
N VAL A 175 -3.40 2.51 -7.27
CA VAL A 175 -2.23 1.69 -6.92
C VAL A 175 -1.83 1.89 -5.46
N ILE A 176 -1.84 3.14 -4.97
CA ILE A 176 -1.64 3.43 -3.54
C ILE A 176 -2.69 2.70 -2.71
N LYS A 177 -3.97 2.79 -3.08
CA LYS A 177 -5.06 2.15 -2.31
C LYS A 177 -4.98 0.62 -2.31
N LEU A 178 -4.55 0.01 -3.41
CA LEU A 178 -4.33 -1.42 -3.47
C LEU A 178 -3.18 -1.85 -2.55
N ALA A 179 -2.10 -1.06 -2.46
CA ALA A 179 -0.98 -1.34 -1.57
C ALA A 179 -1.36 -1.17 -0.10
N ASP A 180 -2.09 -0.10 0.22
CA ASP A 180 -2.73 0.09 1.53
C ASP A 180 -3.60 -1.12 1.90
N ARG A 181 -4.48 -1.56 0.99
CA ARG A 181 -5.35 -2.72 1.24
C ARG A 181 -4.58 -4.01 1.47
N VAL A 182 -3.51 -4.26 0.71
CA VAL A 182 -2.64 -5.44 0.92
C VAL A 182 -2.06 -5.41 2.33
N HIS A 183 -1.43 -4.31 2.74
CA HIS A 183 -0.84 -4.23 4.07
C HIS A 183 -1.89 -4.35 5.18
N ASN A 184 -3.05 -3.72 5.02
CA ASN A 184 -4.15 -3.85 5.97
C ASN A 184 -4.64 -5.30 6.13
N MET A 185 -4.63 -6.07 5.04
CA MET A 185 -4.95 -7.49 5.06
C MET A 185 -3.85 -8.33 5.72
N GLU A 186 -2.58 -7.96 5.57
CA GLU A 186 -1.45 -8.62 6.25
C GLU A 186 -1.50 -8.42 7.76
N THR A 187 -1.91 -7.23 8.22
CA THR A 187 -2.01 -6.91 9.66
C THR A 187 -3.43 -7.11 10.24
N ILE A 188 -4.34 -7.78 9.50
CA ILE A 188 -5.75 -7.87 9.87
C ILE A 188 -6.00 -8.63 11.19
N GLY A 189 -5.06 -9.49 11.60
CA GLY A 189 -5.16 -10.34 12.78
C GLY A 189 -5.38 -9.58 14.10
N TYR A 190 -4.90 -8.34 14.20
CA TYR A 190 -5.06 -7.50 15.40
C TYR A 190 -6.43 -6.83 15.52
N THR A 191 -7.28 -6.98 14.50
CA THR A 191 -8.59 -6.33 14.43
C THR A 191 -9.71 -7.25 14.92
N PRO A 192 -10.82 -6.75 15.52
CA PRO A 192 -11.94 -7.60 15.92
C PRO A 192 -12.54 -8.42 14.77
N ARG A 193 -12.92 -9.68 15.04
CA ARG A 193 -13.34 -10.67 14.03
C ARG A 193 -14.42 -10.18 13.06
N GLU A 194 -15.40 -9.42 13.53
CA GLU A 194 -16.46 -8.87 12.68
C GLU A 194 -15.92 -7.84 11.67
N LYS A 195 -14.98 -6.98 12.10
CA LYS A 195 -14.31 -6.05 11.19
C LYS A 195 -13.35 -6.79 10.24
N GLN A 196 -12.70 -7.87 10.69
CA GLN A 196 -11.87 -8.71 9.81
C GLN A 196 -12.70 -9.30 8.66
N LYS A 197 -13.82 -9.96 8.95
CA LYS A 197 -14.70 -10.57 7.94
C LYS A 197 -15.18 -9.54 6.93
N ARG A 198 -15.61 -8.37 7.41
CA ARG A 198 -16.07 -7.27 6.54
C ARG A 198 -14.97 -6.81 5.59
N ILE A 199 -13.77 -6.54 6.11
CA ILE A 199 -12.64 -6.06 5.29
C ILE A 199 -12.22 -7.15 4.29
N ALA A 200 -12.20 -8.41 4.69
CA ALA A 200 -11.85 -9.52 3.81
C ALA A 200 -12.89 -9.74 2.70
N GLN A 201 -14.18 -9.63 3.02
CA GLN A 201 -15.25 -9.70 2.00
C GLN A 201 -15.13 -8.55 1.00
N GLU A 202 -14.93 -7.32 1.49
CA GLU A 202 -14.70 -6.14 0.64
C GLU A 202 -13.46 -6.32 -0.25
N THR A 203 -12.40 -6.94 0.28
CA THR A 203 -11.18 -7.24 -0.45
C THR A 203 -11.44 -8.17 -1.63
N LEU A 204 -12.21 -9.24 -1.43
CA LEU A 204 -12.55 -10.18 -2.50
C LEU A 204 -13.55 -9.61 -3.51
N ASP A 205 -14.54 -8.84 -3.05
CA ASP A 205 -15.62 -8.36 -3.92
C ASP A 205 -15.21 -7.14 -4.76
N ILE A 206 -14.31 -6.30 -4.25
CA ILE A 206 -13.97 -5.01 -4.85
C ILE A 206 -12.50 -4.97 -5.26
N TYR A 207 -11.58 -5.15 -4.31
CA TYR A 207 -10.16 -4.86 -4.53
C TYR A 207 -9.44 -5.89 -5.39
N ALA A 208 -9.68 -7.19 -5.19
CA ALA A 208 -9.11 -8.23 -6.03
C ALA A 208 -9.56 -8.12 -7.50
N PRO A 209 -10.86 -7.93 -7.82
CA PRO A 209 -11.32 -7.66 -9.19
C PRO A 209 -10.72 -6.38 -9.78
N LEU A 210 -10.53 -5.32 -8.98
CA LEU A 210 -9.87 -4.10 -9.44
C LEU A 210 -8.40 -4.34 -9.79
N ALA A 211 -7.64 -5.04 -8.94
CA ALA A 211 -6.26 -5.42 -9.23
C ALA A 211 -6.16 -6.26 -10.51
N HIS A 212 -7.10 -7.20 -10.71
CA HIS A 212 -7.18 -7.99 -11.93
C HIS A 212 -7.39 -7.12 -13.19
N ARG A 213 -8.30 -6.15 -13.13
CA ARG A 213 -8.58 -5.23 -14.24
C ARG A 213 -7.39 -4.35 -14.62
N LEU A 214 -6.52 -4.05 -13.65
CA LEU A 214 -5.28 -3.30 -13.90
C LEU A 214 -4.11 -4.17 -14.39
N GLY A 215 -4.29 -5.48 -14.52
CA GLY A 215 -3.20 -6.40 -14.81
C GLY A 215 -2.22 -6.58 -13.63
N MET A 216 -2.57 -6.12 -12.43
CA MET A 216 -1.76 -6.26 -11.22
C MET A 216 -1.96 -7.65 -10.59
N GLN A 217 -1.50 -8.68 -11.29
CA GLN A 217 -1.75 -10.07 -10.94
C GLN A 217 -1.19 -10.45 -9.56
N ASN A 218 -0.02 -9.93 -9.16
CA ASN A 218 0.56 -10.20 -7.85
C ASN A 218 -0.29 -9.65 -6.70
N PHE A 219 -0.85 -8.45 -6.88
CA PHE A 219 -1.74 -7.83 -5.90
C PHE A 219 -3.06 -8.59 -5.80
N LYS A 220 -3.65 -8.93 -6.96
CA LYS A 220 -4.86 -9.76 -7.01
C LYS A 220 -4.69 -11.02 -6.16
N LEU A 221 -3.62 -11.76 -6.40
CA LEU A 221 -3.38 -13.04 -5.73
C LEU A 221 -3.16 -12.89 -4.23
N ARG A 222 -2.36 -11.90 -3.79
CA ARG A 222 -2.17 -11.59 -2.37
C ARG A 222 -3.49 -11.23 -1.70
N LEU A 223 -4.29 -10.35 -2.31
CA LEU A 223 -5.59 -9.93 -1.80
C LEU A 223 -6.58 -11.10 -1.72
N GLU A 224 -6.58 -11.98 -2.73
CA GLU A 224 -7.41 -13.19 -2.77
C GLU A 224 -7.02 -14.19 -1.67
N ASP A 225 -5.74 -14.52 -1.54
CA ASP A 225 -5.26 -15.48 -0.55
C ASP A 225 -5.48 -14.94 0.89
N LEU A 226 -5.12 -13.67 1.16
CA LEU A 226 -5.36 -13.04 2.47
C LEU A 226 -6.85 -12.92 2.81
N GLY A 227 -7.67 -12.54 1.81
CA GLY A 227 -9.13 -12.45 1.96
C GLY A 227 -9.74 -13.80 2.29
N PHE A 228 -9.31 -14.84 1.58
CA PHE A 228 -9.75 -16.21 1.78
C PHE A 228 -9.35 -16.77 3.13
N GLN A 229 -8.07 -16.62 3.51
CA GLN A 229 -7.55 -17.04 4.82
C GLN A 229 -8.34 -16.40 5.95
N THR A 230 -8.69 -15.11 5.82
CA THR A 230 -9.43 -14.38 6.84
C THR A 230 -10.88 -14.88 6.96
N LEU A 231 -11.58 -15.08 5.84
CA LEU A 231 -12.99 -15.50 5.82
C LEU A 231 -13.19 -16.96 6.19
N HIS A 232 -12.32 -17.85 5.69
CA HIS A 232 -12.48 -19.30 5.79
C HIS A 232 -11.20 -20.00 6.29
N PRO A 233 -10.73 -19.70 7.52
CA PRO A 233 -9.43 -20.18 8.01
C PRO A 233 -9.32 -21.72 8.01
N LYS A 234 -10.36 -22.44 8.43
CA LYS A 234 -10.37 -23.92 8.41
C LYS A 234 -10.19 -24.50 7.01
N ARG A 235 -10.90 -23.95 6.01
CA ARG A 235 -10.78 -24.40 4.62
C ARG A 235 -9.43 -24.03 4.02
N TYR A 236 -8.86 -22.90 4.44
CA TYR A 236 -7.52 -22.51 4.05
C TYR A 236 -6.50 -23.54 4.57
N GLU A 237 -6.56 -23.90 5.85
CA GLU A 237 -5.70 -24.93 6.46
C GLU A 237 -5.83 -26.29 5.77
N GLU A 238 -7.06 -26.73 5.47
CA GLU A 238 -7.32 -27.97 4.72
C GLU A 238 -6.65 -27.95 3.32
N ILE A 239 -6.79 -26.85 2.58
CA ILE A 239 -6.20 -26.70 1.25
C ILE A 239 -4.67 -26.66 1.32
N VAL A 240 -4.10 -25.98 2.32
CA VAL A 240 -2.65 -25.94 2.53
C VAL A 240 -2.14 -27.36 2.78
N ALA A 241 -2.76 -28.12 3.69
CA ALA A 241 -2.36 -29.49 3.98
C ALA A 241 -2.44 -30.41 2.75
N MET A 242 -3.52 -30.32 1.95
CA MET A 242 -3.65 -31.09 0.71
C MET A 242 -2.58 -30.73 -0.34
N VAL A 243 -2.18 -29.46 -0.42
CA VAL A 243 -1.13 -29.01 -1.33
C VAL A 243 0.25 -29.47 -0.85
N GLU A 244 0.53 -29.37 0.44
CA GLU A 244 1.79 -29.81 1.05
C GLU A 244 2.01 -31.32 0.92
N GLU A 245 0.96 -32.13 1.05
CA GLU A 245 1.04 -33.59 0.88
C GLU A 245 1.47 -33.99 -0.56
N ARG A 246 0.98 -33.28 -1.58
CA ARG A 246 1.29 -33.55 -3.01
C ARG A 246 2.47 -32.74 -3.56
N ASN A 247 3.00 -31.78 -2.80
CA ASN A 247 4.05 -30.88 -3.26
C ASN A 247 5.37 -31.57 -3.62
N PRO A 248 5.88 -32.57 -2.87
CA PRO A 248 7.20 -33.16 -3.13
C PRO A 248 7.30 -33.86 -4.50
N GLU A 249 6.23 -34.54 -4.91
CA GLU A 249 6.17 -35.21 -6.21
C GLU A 249 6.06 -34.18 -7.33
N ARG A 250 5.19 -33.18 -7.15
CA ARG A 250 4.94 -32.13 -8.12
C ARG A 250 6.13 -31.19 -8.33
N GLU A 251 6.88 -30.87 -7.27
CA GLU A 251 8.11 -30.08 -7.35
C GLU A 251 9.18 -30.83 -8.14
N ARG A 252 9.38 -32.13 -7.90
CA ARG A 252 10.32 -32.95 -8.68
C ARG A 252 9.93 -33.02 -10.15
N GLU A 253 8.65 -33.21 -10.45
CA GLU A 253 8.15 -33.19 -11.84
C GLU A 253 8.38 -31.83 -12.50
N LEU A 254 8.08 -30.73 -11.79
CA LEU A 254 8.30 -29.38 -12.28
C LEU A 254 9.79 -29.10 -12.54
N GLU A 255 10.68 -29.50 -11.63
CA GLU A 255 12.13 -29.35 -11.79
C GLU A 255 12.63 -30.10 -13.02
N GLN A 256 12.17 -31.33 -13.24
CA GLN A 256 12.51 -32.11 -14.44
C GLN A 256 12.04 -31.42 -15.72
N VAL A 257 10.81 -30.91 -15.75
CA VAL A 257 10.27 -30.19 -16.91
C VAL A 257 11.01 -28.88 -17.15
N VAL A 258 11.30 -28.10 -16.11
CA VAL A 258 12.06 -26.84 -16.22
C VAL A 258 13.47 -27.11 -16.74
N ALA A 259 14.14 -28.13 -16.23
CA ALA A 259 15.47 -28.53 -16.70
C ALA A 259 15.46 -28.95 -18.17
N ALA A 260 14.48 -29.76 -18.59
CA ALA A 260 14.33 -30.19 -19.98
C ALA A 260 14.08 -28.99 -20.93
N ILE A 261 13.27 -28.02 -20.52
CA ILE A 261 13.03 -26.81 -21.32
C ILE A 261 14.31 -25.94 -21.38
N HIS A 262 15.05 -25.81 -20.27
CA HIS A 262 16.33 -25.07 -20.26
C HIS A 262 17.35 -25.69 -21.22
N GLU A 263 17.44 -27.02 -21.26
CA GLU A 263 18.32 -27.73 -22.17
C GLU A 263 17.96 -27.45 -23.64
N GLN A 264 16.67 -27.53 -23.99
CA GLN A 264 16.19 -27.20 -25.34
C GLN A 264 16.43 -25.72 -25.72
N LEU A 265 16.20 -24.78 -24.80
CA LEU A 265 16.50 -23.36 -25.03
C LEU A 265 17.99 -23.15 -25.31
N LYS A 266 18.86 -23.86 -24.59
CA LYS A 266 20.31 -23.81 -24.79
C LYS A 266 20.73 -24.38 -26.14
N GLU A 267 20.18 -25.51 -26.55
CA GLU A 267 20.42 -26.12 -27.87
C GLU A 267 20.01 -25.19 -29.01
N LEU A 268 18.83 -24.58 -28.89
CA LEU A 268 18.29 -23.63 -29.86
C LEU A 268 18.94 -22.24 -29.78
N LYS A 269 19.87 -22.02 -28.83
CA LYS A 269 20.55 -20.73 -28.56
C LYS A 269 19.57 -19.58 -28.28
N ILE A 270 18.42 -19.89 -27.70
CA ILE A 270 17.41 -18.92 -27.29
C ILE A 270 17.72 -18.51 -25.85
N ARG A 271 17.81 -17.19 -25.60
CA ARG A 271 17.92 -16.67 -24.23
C ARG A 271 16.51 -16.53 -23.65
N GLY A 272 16.26 -17.19 -22.53
CA GLY A 272 14.99 -17.12 -21.82
C GLY A 272 15.13 -17.62 -20.38
N GLU A 273 14.20 -17.21 -19.53
CA GLU A 273 14.09 -17.68 -18.16
C GLU A 273 12.82 -18.52 -18.03
N VAL A 274 12.94 -19.69 -17.40
CA VAL A 274 11.81 -20.60 -17.15
C VAL A 274 11.78 -20.90 -15.67
N THR A 275 10.64 -20.64 -15.05
CA THR A 275 10.41 -20.85 -13.63
C THR A 275 9.11 -21.62 -13.40
N GLY A 276 9.07 -22.42 -12.34
CA GLY A 276 7.84 -23.06 -11.89
C GLY A 276 6.96 -22.04 -11.17
N ARG A 277 5.70 -21.89 -11.59
CA ARG A 277 4.73 -21.02 -10.91
C ARG A 277 3.81 -21.84 -10.00
N PRO A 278 3.84 -21.66 -8.66
CA PRO A 278 2.92 -22.36 -7.77
C PRO A 278 1.46 -21.93 -8.03
N LYS A 279 0.52 -22.82 -7.73
CA LYS A 279 -0.91 -22.47 -7.74
C LYS A 279 -1.25 -21.78 -6.42
N HIS A 280 -2.00 -20.70 -6.50
CA HIS A 280 -2.49 -19.98 -5.33
C HIS A 280 -3.68 -20.68 -4.68
N TYR A 281 -3.78 -20.62 -3.35
CA TYR A 281 -4.76 -21.38 -2.56
C TYR A 281 -6.19 -20.95 -2.87
N TYR A 282 -6.45 -19.66 -3.04
CA TYR A 282 -7.78 -19.18 -3.41
C TYR A 282 -8.23 -19.70 -4.79
N SER A 283 -7.32 -19.76 -5.76
CA SER A 283 -7.63 -20.32 -7.09
C SER A 283 -7.95 -21.82 -7.05
N ILE A 284 -7.38 -22.56 -6.08
CA ILE A 284 -7.71 -23.96 -5.82
C ILE A 284 -9.11 -24.05 -5.21
N TYR A 285 -9.38 -23.24 -4.18
CA TYR A 285 -10.69 -23.14 -3.54
C TYR A 285 -11.80 -22.82 -4.54
N GLU A 286 -11.60 -21.81 -5.41
CA GLU A 286 -12.57 -21.42 -6.44
C GLU A 286 -12.90 -22.61 -7.36
N LYS A 287 -11.91 -23.42 -7.75
CA LYS A 287 -12.12 -24.58 -8.61
C LYS A 287 -12.80 -25.75 -7.89
N MET A 288 -12.46 -26.00 -6.64
CA MET A 288 -13.04 -27.11 -5.87
C MET A 288 -14.49 -26.81 -5.48
N VAL A 289 -14.73 -25.62 -4.90
CA VAL A 289 -16.00 -25.31 -4.25
C VAL A 289 -17.00 -24.68 -5.20
N LEU A 290 -16.58 -23.76 -6.09
CA LEU A 290 -17.52 -23.10 -7.01
C LEU A 290 -17.74 -23.91 -8.29
N ARG A 291 -16.80 -24.77 -8.69
CA ARG A 291 -16.90 -25.58 -9.93
C ARG A 291 -17.09 -27.07 -9.67
N GLY A 292 -17.22 -27.50 -8.41
CA GLY A 292 -17.52 -28.87 -8.03
C GLY A 292 -16.50 -29.90 -8.51
N LYS A 293 -15.23 -29.51 -8.64
CA LYS A 293 -14.15 -30.41 -9.10
C LYS A 293 -13.47 -31.05 -7.90
N GLU A 294 -13.26 -32.36 -7.96
CA GLU A 294 -12.37 -33.06 -7.02
C GLU A 294 -10.92 -32.58 -7.20
N PHE A 295 -10.12 -32.70 -6.13
CA PHE A 295 -8.77 -32.15 -6.02
C PHE A 295 -7.71 -32.91 -6.83
#